data_AF-A0A845GBZ1-F1
#
_entry.id   AF-A0A845GBZ1-F1
#
_cell.length_a   1.000
_cell.length_b   1.000
_cell.length_c   1.000
_cell.angle_alpha   90.00
_cell.angle_beta   90.00
_cell.angle_gamma   90.00
#
_symmetry.space_group_name_H-M   'P 1'
#
loop_
_entity.id
_entity.type
_entity.pdbx_description
1 polymer ?
#
loop_
_entity_poly.entity_id
_entity_poly.type
_entity_poly.pdbx_seq_one_letter_code
_entity_poly.pdbx_strand_id
1 'polypeptide(L)'
;GRATLARAEAAVLSAAANVDSAQATLSTDSTNLARASIRSPIDGVVLSRSVDPGNAVAASLQAVTLFSLAEDLHRLRLLVNVDEADVGAVQAGQQAGFTVSAYAERSYPATVTRVSYGSTITENVVTYVAYLDVDNADLSLRPGMTATAVIRAAQHDNVLLIPNSALRFTPGDAGAAASSGLVSRLMPRLPARAP
;
A
#
# COMPACT_ATOMS: atom_id res chain seq x y z
N GLY A 1 -1.48 73.65 -16.52
CA GLY A 1 -0.34 72.83 -16.98
C GLY A 1 -0.17 71.57 -16.14
N ARG A 2 0.39 71.67 -14.93
CA ARG A 2 0.75 70.48 -14.11
C ARG A 2 -0.44 69.69 -13.55
N ALA A 3 -1.48 70.37 -13.05
CA ALA A 3 -2.67 69.70 -12.51
C ALA A 3 -3.49 68.95 -13.57
N THR A 4 -3.48 69.42 -14.82
CA THR A 4 -4.14 68.75 -15.95
C THR A 4 -3.37 67.52 -16.40
N LEU A 5 -2.04 67.57 -16.36
CA LEU A 5 -1.14 66.46 -16.73
C LEU A 5 -1.23 65.32 -15.69
N ALA A 6 -1.20 65.65 -14.40
CA ALA A 6 -1.39 64.66 -13.32
C ALA A 6 -2.76 63.97 -13.36
N ARG A 7 -3.84 64.69 -13.75
CA ARG A 7 -5.15 64.05 -13.98
C ARG A 7 -5.15 63.12 -15.18
N ALA A 8 -4.47 63.50 -16.26
CA ALA A 8 -4.35 62.65 -17.45
C ALA A 8 -3.56 61.37 -17.13
N GLU A 9 -2.45 61.48 -16.38
CA GLU A 9 -1.68 60.33 -15.91
C GLU A 9 -2.50 59.42 -14.98
N ALA A 10 -3.22 59.98 -14.01
CA ALA A 10 -4.12 59.22 -13.14
C ALA A 10 -5.23 58.53 -13.94
N ALA A 11 -5.80 59.18 -14.96
CA ALA A 11 -6.81 58.59 -15.83
C ALA A 11 -6.25 57.43 -16.67
N VAL A 12 -5.01 57.55 -17.16
CA VAL A 12 -4.32 56.46 -17.87
C VAL A 12 -4.05 55.28 -16.93
N LEU A 13 -3.60 55.54 -15.70
CA LEU A 13 -3.40 54.48 -14.69
C LEU A 13 -4.72 53.79 -14.32
N SER A 14 -5.81 54.54 -14.15
CA SER A 14 -7.14 53.95 -13.90
C SER A 14 -7.64 53.14 -15.09
N ALA A 15 -7.44 53.61 -16.33
CA ALA A 15 -7.79 52.87 -17.52
C ALA A 15 -6.97 51.59 -17.66
N ALA A 16 -5.67 51.62 -17.36
CA ALA A 16 -4.81 50.43 -17.34
C ALA A 16 -5.27 49.42 -16.29
N ALA A 17 -5.56 49.88 -15.06
CA ALA A 17 -6.10 49.02 -14.00
C ALA A 17 -7.45 48.37 -14.38
N ASN A 18 -8.31 49.10 -15.12
CA ASN A 18 -9.56 48.54 -15.64
C ASN A 18 -9.32 47.47 -16.71
N VAL A 19 -8.32 47.66 -17.58
CA VAL A 19 -7.92 46.64 -18.57
C VAL A 19 -7.38 45.40 -17.86
N ASP A 20 -6.51 45.55 -16.86
CA ASP A 20 -5.97 44.44 -16.09
C ASP A 20 -7.08 43.66 -15.36
N SER A 21 -8.05 44.38 -14.78
CA SER A 21 -9.22 43.76 -14.16
C SER A 21 -10.07 43.00 -15.17
N ALA A 22 -10.31 43.56 -16.36
CA ALA A 22 -11.06 42.90 -17.41
C ALA A 22 -10.33 41.65 -17.93
N GLN A 23 -9.00 41.70 -18.04
CA GLN A 23 -8.15 40.58 -18.42
C GLN A 23 -8.22 39.45 -17.39
N ALA A 24 -8.20 39.78 -16.09
CA ALA A 24 -8.33 38.81 -15.01
C ALA A 24 -9.70 38.12 -15.01
N THR A 25 -10.77 38.86 -15.26
CA THR A 25 -12.13 38.31 -15.43
C THR A 25 -12.18 37.39 -16.64
N LEU A 26 -11.66 37.81 -17.79
CA LEU A 26 -11.60 37.00 -19.00
C LEU A 26 -10.83 35.68 -18.77
N SER A 27 -9.70 35.74 -18.07
CA SER A 27 -8.93 34.55 -17.70
C SER A 27 -9.74 33.60 -16.80
N THR A 28 -10.48 34.14 -15.84
CA THR A 28 -11.34 33.36 -14.95
C THR A 28 -12.47 32.69 -15.73
N ASP A 29 -13.15 33.43 -16.60
CA ASP A 29 -14.26 32.92 -17.41
C ASP A 29 -13.77 31.87 -18.42
N SER A 30 -12.60 32.07 -19.03
CA SER A 30 -11.99 31.06 -19.90
C SER A 30 -11.65 29.76 -19.16
N THR A 31 -11.19 29.87 -17.91
CA THR A 31 -10.89 28.70 -17.05
C THR A 31 -12.18 27.97 -16.67
N ASN A 32 -13.25 28.70 -16.38
CA ASN A 32 -14.56 28.13 -16.10
C ASN A 32 -15.15 27.42 -17.32
N LEU A 33 -15.01 28.02 -18.51
CA LEU A 33 -15.43 27.38 -19.77
C LEU A 33 -14.61 26.10 -20.05
N ALA A 34 -13.29 26.14 -19.81
CA ALA A 34 -12.45 24.96 -19.96
C ALA A 34 -12.86 23.83 -18.99
N ARG A 35 -13.24 24.17 -17.75
CA ARG A 35 -13.76 23.21 -16.76
C ARG A 35 -15.14 22.64 -17.11
N ALA A 36 -15.92 23.32 -17.96
CA ALA A 36 -17.21 22.78 -18.43
C ALA A 36 -17.03 21.57 -19.36
N SER A 37 -15.88 21.42 -20.00
CA SER A 37 -15.51 20.24 -20.79
C SER A 37 -14.54 19.37 -19.99
N ILE A 38 -15.04 18.26 -19.45
CA ILE A 38 -14.20 17.31 -18.74
C ILE A 38 -13.25 16.62 -19.73
N ARG A 39 -11.96 16.93 -19.63
CA ARG A 39 -10.87 16.29 -20.38
C ARG A 39 -10.02 15.47 -19.43
N SER A 40 -9.41 14.39 -19.94
CA SER A 40 -8.45 13.63 -19.16
C SER A 40 -7.19 14.46 -18.91
N PRO A 41 -6.66 14.51 -17.67
CA PRO A 41 -5.39 15.16 -17.38
C PRO A 41 -4.18 14.34 -17.86
N ILE A 42 -4.37 13.06 -18.15
CA ILE A 42 -3.32 12.11 -18.56
C ILE A 42 -3.76 11.30 -19.78
N ASP A 43 -2.80 10.90 -20.61
CA ASP A 43 -3.02 9.88 -21.63
C ASP A 43 -3.12 8.51 -20.95
N GLY A 44 -4.02 7.64 -21.42
CA GLY A 44 -4.23 6.34 -20.77
C GLY A 44 -5.47 5.60 -21.25
N VAL A 45 -5.74 4.46 -20.59
CA VAL A 45 -6.90 3.60 -20.86
C VAL A 45 -7.98 3.85 -19.80
N VAL A 46 -9.23 4.02 -20.24
CA VAL A 46 -10.38 4.16 -19.33
C VAL A 46 -10.69 2.79 -18.70
N LEU A 47 -10.52 2.69 -17.38
CA LEU A 47 -10.80 1.49 -16.60
C LEU A 47 -12.29 1.34 -16.29
N SER A 48 -12.91 2.43 -15.87
CA SER A 48 -14.33 2.46 -15.53
C SER A 48 -14.94 3.82 -15.82
N ARG A 49 -16.22 3.79 -16.20
CA ARG A 49 -17.08 4.95 -16.35
C ARG A 49 -18.20 4.84 -15.30
N SER A 50 -18.22 5.77 -14.37
CA SER A 50 -19.16 5.75 -13.23
C SER A 50 -20.44 6.55 -13.52
N VAL A 51 -20.49 7.28 -14.63
CA VAL A 51 -21.61 8.16 -14.98
C VAL A 51 -22.02 7.97 -16.43
N ASP A 52 -23.32 7.99 -16.67
CA ASP A 52 -23.91 7.99 -18.00
C ASP A 52 -24.39 9.39 -18.39
N PRO A 53 -24.41 9.72 -19.70
CA PRO A 53 -24.98 10.97 -20.18
C PRO A 53 -26.42 11.13 -19.67
N GLY A 54 -26.71 12.25 -18.99
CA GLY A 54 -28.03 12.57 -18.45
C GLY A 54 -28.16 12.45 -16.94
N ASN A 55 -27.20 11.84 -16.24
CA ASN A 55 -27.20 11.85 -14.77
C ASN A 55 -26.86 13.24 -14.23
N ALA A 56 -27.66 13.72 -13.27
CA ALA A 56 -27.38 14.95 -12.56
C ALA A 56 -26.23 14.74 -11.55
N VAL A 57 -25.03 15.22 -11.90
CA VAL A 57 -23.88 15.22 -10.98
C VAL A 57 -23.85 16.54 -10.22
N ALA A 58 -24.28 16.51 -8.96
CA ALA A 58 -24.16 17.67 -8.08
C ALA A 58 -22.76 17.73 -7.46
N ALA A 59 -21.95 18.71 -7.85
CA ALA A 59 -20.57 18.91 -7.38
C ALA A 59 -20.46 19.46 -5.93
N SER A 60 -21.48 19.25 -5.09
CA SER A 60 -21.71 20.06 -3.88
C SER A 60 -20.82 19.68 -2.68
N LEU A 61 -20.47 18.39 -2.49
CA LEU A 61 -19.81 17.97 -1.23
C LEU A 61 -18.72 16.88 -1.37
N GLN A 62 -18.72 16.09 -2.45
CA GLN A 62 -17.68 15.10 -2.73
C GLN A 62 -17.36 15.14 -4.23
N ALA A 63 -16.08 15.17 -4.57
CA ALA A 63 -15.65 15.03 -5.96
C ALA A 63 -16.01 13.61 -6.44
N VAL A 64 -17.08 13.48 -7.22
CA VAL A 64 -17.49 12.20 -7.79
C VAL A 64 -16.48 11.82 -8.87
N THR A 65 -15.85 10.65 -8.73
CA THR A 65 -14.97 10.08 -9.76
C THR A 65 -15.79 9.65 -10.96
N LEU A 66 -15.83 10.49 -11.99
CA LEU A 66 -16.59 10.23 -13.23
C LEU A 66 -15.96 9.11 -14.07
N PHE A 67 -14.63 9.12 -14.18
CA PHE A 67 -13.83 8.16 -14.93
C PHE A 67 -12.61 7.76 -14.11
N SER A 68 -12.25 6.48 -14.17
CA SER A 68 -10.96 5.99 -13.68
C SER A 68 -10.09 5.67 -14.88
N LEU A 69 -8.87 6.20 -14.91
CA LEU A 69 -7.90 5.98 -15.98
C LEU A 69 -6.66 5.28 -15.44
N ALA A 70 -6.09 4.40 -16.25
CA ALA A 70 -4.74 3.90 -16.08
C ALA A 70 -3.83 4.58 -17.10
N GLU A 71 -2.72 5.16 -16.66
CA GLU A 71 -1.73 5.81 -17.52
C GLU A 71 -1.06 4.79 -18.44
N ASP A 72 -0.45 3.75 -17.85
CA ASP A 72 0.25 2.70 -18.57
C ASP A 72 -0.08 1.34 -17.96
N LEU A 73 -0.54 0.41 -18.79
CA LEU A 73 -0.81 -0.97 -18.39
C LEU A 73 0.44 -1.86 -18.46
N HIS A 74 1.52 -1.40 -19.10
CA HIS A 74 2.78 -2.12 -19.16
C HIS A 74 3.54 -2.12 -17.84
N ARG A 75 3.31 -1.13 -16.96
CA ARG A 75 3.91 -1.09 -15.62
C ARG A 75 2.83 -1.15 -14.57
N LEU A 76 2.78 -2.28 -13.86
CA LEU A 76 1.79 -2.49 -12.81
C LEU A 76 2.47 -2.48 -11.45
N ARG A 77 1.71 -2.03 -10.46
CA ARG A 77 2.11 -2.13 -9.06
C ARG A 77 1.27 -3.18 -8.38
N LEU A 78 1.94 -4.18 -7.83
CA LEU A 78 1.31 -5.18 -7.00
C LEU A 78 1.35 -4.70 -5.53
N LEU A 79 0.18 -4.67 -4.90
CA LEU A 79 0.05 -4.39 -3.47
C LEU A 79 -0.12 -5.72 -2.74
N VAL A 80 0.78 -6.01 -1.81
CA VAL A 80 0.77 -7.23 -1.00
C VAL A 80 0.61 -6.84 0.46
N ASN A 81 -0.37 -7.42 1.13
CA ASN A 81 -0.52 -7.27 2.58
C ASN A 81 0.40 -8.27 3.27
N VAL A 82 1.34 -7.77 4.07
CA VAL A 82 2.29 -8.56 4.85
C VAL A 82 1.89 -8.48 6.33
N ASP A 83 1.85 -9.61 7.02
CA ASP A 83 1.52 -9.65 8.45
C ASP A 83 2.58 -8.96 9.32
N GLU A 84 2.17 -8.42 10.46
CA GLU A 84 3.05 -7.74 11.43
C GLU A 84 4.24 -8.62 11.88
N ALA A 85 4.07 -9.94 11.97
CA ALA A 85 5.14 -10.84 12.37
C ALA A 85 6.26 -10.95 11.32
N ASP A 86 5.92 -10.81 10.03
CA ASP A 86 6.82 -11.06 8.91
C ASP A 86 7.40 -9.78 8.29
N VAL A 87 6.78 -8.62 8.55
CA VAL A 87 7.21 -7.33 7.98
C VAL A 87 8.67 -6.99 8.30
N GLY A 88 9.22 -7.48 9.43
CA GLY A 88 10.60 -7.25 9.82
C GLY A 88 11.64 -7.89 8.87
N ALA A 89 11.26 -8.96 8.17
CA ALA A 89 12.14 -9.66 7.22
C ALA A 89 11.99 -9.14 5.78
N VAL A 90 10.94 -8.36 5.49
CA VAL A 90 10.67 -7.81 4.15
C VAL A 90 11.34 -6.45 3.99
N GLN A 91 12.23 -6.33 3.01
CA GLN A 91 12.98 -5.10 2.74
C GLN A 91 12.88 -4.68 1.27
N ALA A 92 13.00 -3.37 1.02
CA ALA A 92 13.07 -2.84 -0.34
C ALA A 92 14.30 -3.42 -1.08
N GLY A 93 14.12 -3.76 -2.36
CA GLY A 93 15.12 -4.39 -3.21
C GLY A 93 15.07 -5.92 -3.26
N GLN A 94 14.27 -6.57 -2.41
CA GLN A 94 14.10 -8.03 -2.47
C GLN A 94 13.39 -8.48 -3.75
N GLN A 95 13.84 -9.61 -4.28
CA GLN A 95 13.18 -10.28 -5.39
C GLN A 95 11.95 -11.04 -4.89
N ALA A 96 10.86 -10.93 -5.63
CA ALA A 96 9.62 -11.63 -5.37
C ALA A 96 9.12 -12.29 -6.66
N GLY A 97 8.35 -13.36 -6.50
CA GLY A 97 7.59 -13.96 -7.59
C GLY A 97 6.12 -13.97 -7.20
N PHE A 98 5.22 -13.68 -8.12
CA PHE A 98 3.79 -13.78 -7.86
C PHE A 98 3.07 -14.58 -8.94
N THR A 99 1.93 -15.13 -8.57
CA THR A 99 0.99 -15.80 -9.47
C THR A 99 -0.37 -15.12 -9.33
N VAL A 100 -1.12 -15.03 -10.42
CA VAL A 100 -2.50 -14.52 -10.38
C VAL A 100 -3.49 -15.67 -10.45
N SER A 101 -4.65 -15.51 -9.82
CA SER A 101 -5.68 -16.58 -9.81
C SER A 101 -6.14 -16.98 -11.21
N ALA A 102 -6.04 -16.07 -12.19
CA ALA A 102 -6.34 -16.35 -13.60
C ALA A 102 -5.26 -17.21 -14.30
N TYR A 103 -4.02 -17.18 -13.82
CA TYR A 103 -2.85 -17.83 -14.43
C TYR A 103 -1.96 -18.45 -13.34
N ALA A 104 -2.46 -19.49 -12.67
CA ALA A 104 -1.75 -20.12 -11.55
C ALA A 104 -0.43 -20.81 -11.97
N GLU A 105 -0.32 -21.27 -13.22
CA GLU A 105 0.88 -21.95 -13.71
C GLU A 105 2.02 -21.00 -14.13
N ARG A 106 1.74 -19.69 -14.19
CA ARG A 106 2.71 -18.70 -14.62
C ARG A 106 3.12 -17.81 -13.46
N SER A 107 4.40 -17.87 -13.11
CA SER A 107 5.01 -16.94 -12.16
C SER A 107 5.57 -15.72 -12.87
N TYR A 108 5.27 -14.56 -12.34
CA TYR A 108 5.77 -13.27 -12.81
C TYR A 108 6.83 -12.75 -11.83
N PRO A 109 8.00 -12.33 -12.33
CA PRO A 109 9.00 -11.70 -11.49
C PRO A 109 8.52 -10.32 -11.04
N ALA A 110 8.80 -9.98 -9.80
CA ALA A 110 8.51 -8.68 -9.22
C ALA A 110 9.63 -8.24 -8.27
N THR A 111 9.76 -6.94 -8.05
CA THR A 111 10.75 -6.40 -7.13
C THR A 111 10.07 -5.54 -6.07
N VAL A 112 10.41 -5.74 -4.81
CA VAL A 112 9.87 -4.92 -3.71
C VAL A 112 10.48 -3.52 -3.81
N THR A 113 9.67 -2.52 -4.14
CA THR A 113 10.13 -1.12 -4.21
C THR A 113 10.08 -0.45 -2.85
N ARG A 114 9.02 -0.73 -2.08
CA ARG A 114 8.77 -0.08 -0.80
C ARG A 114 7.86 -0.91 0.08
N VAL A 115 8.11 -0.88 1.37
CA VAL A 115 7.16 -1.34 2.40
C VAL A 115 6.59 -0.10 3.10
N SER A 116 5.27 -0.03 3.25
CA SER A 116 4.61 1.08 3.95
C SER A 116 4.87 0.98 5.45
N TYR A 117 5.14 2.13 6.09
CA TYR A 117 5.24 2.21 7.55
C TYR A 117 3.86 2.31 8.22
N GLY A 118 2.82 2.68 7.46
CA GLY A 118 1.46 2.73 7.98
C GLY A 118 0.84 1.35 7.98
N SER A 119 0.42 0.88 9.15
CA SER A 119 -0.34 -0.35 9.30
C SER A 119 -1.80 -0.15 8.86
N THR A 120 -2.37 -1.17 8.23
CA THR A 120 -3.80 -1.28 7.97
C THR A 120 -4.38 -2.38 8.84
N ILE A 121 -5.44 -2.08 9.59
CA ILE A 121 -6.15 -3.05 10.41
C ILE A 121 -7.37 -3.51 9.62
N THR A 122 -7.37 -4.78 9.22
CA THR A 122 -8.50 -5.41 8.53
C THR A 122 -8.91 -6.61 9.38
N GLU A 123 -10.17 -6.63 9.84
CA GLU A 123 -10.71 -7.75 10.65
C GLU A 123 -9.84 -8.10 11.87
N ASN A 124 -9.35 -7.09 12.59
CA ASN A 124 -8.45 -7.24 13.75
C ASN A 124 -7.05 -7.82 13.42
N VAL A 125 -6.69 -7.96 12.15
CA VAL A 125 -5.34 -8.35 11.70
C VAL A 125 -4.57 -7.09 11.29
N VAL A 126 -3.38 -6.91 11.87
CA VAL A 126 -2.47 -5.80 11.56
C VAL A 126 -1.59 -6.21 10.38
N THR A 127 -1.73 -5.49 9.26
CA THR A 127 -0.96 -5.76 8.05
C THR A 127 -0.24 -4.50 7.56
N TYR A 128 0.89 -4.70 6.89
CA TYR A 128 1.67 -3.66 6.26
C TYR A 128 1.66 -3.88 4.75
N VAL A 129 1.38 -2.82 3.99
CA VAL A 129 1.31 -2.91 2.53
C VAL A 129 2.71 -2.82 1.94
N ALA A 130 3.14 -3.87 1.26
CA ALA A 130 4.33 -3.89 0.42
C ALA A 130 3.96 -3.58 -1.03
N TYR A 131 4.71 -2.67 -1.64
CA TYR A 131 4.60 -2.27 -3.03
C TYR A 131 5.67 -2.97 -3.86
N LEU A 132 5.22 -3.76 -4.83
CA LEU A 132 6.07 -4.48 -5.75
C LEU A 132 5.88 -3.93 -7.16
N ASP A 133 6.97 -3.66 -7.87
CA ASP A 133 6.95 -3.25 -9.27
C ASP A 133 6.91 -4.48 -10.17
N VAL A 134 6.06 -4.44 -11.19
CA VAL A 134 5.74 -5.55 -12.09
C VAL A 134 5.76 -5.05 -13.53
N ASP A 135 6.56 -5.72 -14.35
CA ASP A 135 6.55 -5.53 -15.79
C ASP A 135 5.47 -6.41 -16.44
N ASN A 136 4.54 -5.77 -17.13
CA ASN A 136 3.42 -6.37 -17.86
C ASN A 136 3.58 -6.12 -19.37
N ALA A 137 4.75 -6.44 -19.91
CA ALA A 137 5.07 -6.30 -21.33
C ALA A 137 4.07 -6.98 -22.27
N ASP A 138 3.42 -8.05 -21.84
CA ASP A 138 2.46 -8.82 -22.63
C ASP A 138 0.99 -8.40 -22.45
N LEU A 139 0.73 -7.38 -21.63
CA LEU A 139 -0.62 -6.85 -21.32
C LEU A 139 -1.61 -7.93 -20.85
N SER A 140 -1.10 -9.04 -20.31
CA SER A 140 -1.93 -10.15 -19.82
C SER A 140 -2.57 -9.83 -18.47
N LEU A 141 -1.90 -9.01 -17.65
CA LEU A 141 -2.35 -8.61 -16.33
C LEU A 141 -3.27 -7.39 -16.43
N ARG A 142 -4.35 -7.42 -15.65
CA ARG A 142 -5.32 -6.31 -15.57
C ARG A 142 -5.38 -5.76 -14.15
N PRO A 143 -5.57 -4.44 -13.97
CA PRO A 143 -5.80 -3.85 -12.66
C PRO A 143 -7.00 -4.50 -11.95
N GLY A 144 -6.86 -4.76 -10.66
CA GLY A 144 -7.89 -5.39 -9.83
C GLY A 144 -7.86 -6.92 -9.78
N MET A 145 -6.91 -7.59 -10.46
CA MET A 145 -6.70 -9.02 -10.29
C MET A 145 -6.16 -9.37 -8.90
N THR A 146 -6.61 -10.50 -8.34
CA THR A 146 -6.06 -11.06 -7.11
C THR A 146 -4.79 -11.86 -7.43
N ALA A 147 -3.74 -11.60 -6.66
CA ALA A 147 -2.46 -12.26 -6.80
C ALA A 147 -1.96 -12.80 -5.46
N THR A 148 -1.18 -13.88 -5.53
CA THR A 148 -0.44 -14.43 -4.40
C THR A 148 1.04 -14.22 -4.68
N ALA A 149 1.72 -13.49 -3.79
CA ALA A 149 3.14 -13.17 -3.90
C ALA A 149 3.96 -13.98 -2.91
N VAL A 150 5.13 -14.41 -3.36
CA VAL A 150 6.17 -15.06 -2.56
C VAL A 150 7.40 -14.16 -2.61
N ILE A 151 7.71 -13.53 -1.47
CA ILE A 151 8.86 -12.63 -1.32
C ILE A 151 10.02 -13.43 -0.76
N ARG A 152 11.21 -13.31 -1.37
CA ARG A 152 12.43 -13.92 -0.84
C ARG A 152 12.97 -13.06 0.30
N ALA A 153 12.63 -13.42 1.53
CA ALA A 153 13.02 -12.66 2.73
C ALA A 153 14.52 -12.77 3.05
N ALA A 154 15.11 -13.93 2.87
CA ALA A 154 16.54 -14.14 3.05
C ALA A 154 17.06 -15.15 2.02
N GLN A 155 18.25 -14.87 1.48
CA GLN A 155 19.02 -15.81 0.68
C GLN A 155 20.40 -15.91 1.30
N HIS A 156 20.77 -17.13 1.68
CA HIS A 156 22.10 -17.44 2.17
C HIS A 156 22.71 -18.50 1.25
N ASP A 157 23.82 -18.14 0.61
CA ASP A 157 24.57 -19.06 -0.24
C ASP A 157 25.67 -19.74 0.60
N ASN A 158 26.00 -20.99 0.27
CA ASN A 158 27.05 -21.79 0.93
C ASN A 158 26.83 -22.09 2.43
N VAL A 159 25.60 -22.44 2.83
CA VAL A 159 25.29 -22.81 4.22
C VAL A 159 25.17 -24.33 4.38
N LEU A 160 25.66 -24.85 5.50
CA LEU A 160 25.46 -26.25 5.88
C LEU A 160 24.00 -26.47 6.27
N LEU A 161 23.28 -27.28 5.49
CA LEU A 161 21.90 -27.65 5.75
C LEU A 161 21.85 -28.94 6.56
N ILE A 162 21.19 -28.91 7.71
CA ILE A 162 20.88 -30.11 8.51
C ILE A 162 19.38 -30.40 8.30
N PRO A 163 19.00 -31.59 7.80
CA PRO A 163 17.59 -31.96 7.68
C PRO A 163 16.90 -31.92 9.04
N ASN A 164 15.68 -31.40 9.11
CA ASN A 164 14.92 -31.32 10.35
C ASN A 164 14.72 -32.70 11.02
N SER A 165 14.73 -33.79 10.23
CA SER A 165 14.68 -35.17 10.72
C SER A 165 15.90 -35.61 11.53
N ALA A 166 17.05 -34.94 11.38
CA ALA A 166 18.26 -35.21 12.15
C ALA A 166 18.25 -34.50 13.53
N LEU A 167 17.33 -33.55 13.75
CA LEU A 167 17.20 -32.84 15.01
C LEU A 167 16.36 -33.67 15.99
N ARG A 168 17.03 -34.28 16.97
CA ARG A 168 16.34 -34.92 18.10
C ARG A 168 16.22 -33.91 19.23
N PHE A 169 15.03 -33.35 19.40
CA PHE A 169 14.73 -32.53 20.57
C PHE A 169 14.48 -33.44 21.77
N THR A 170 15.43 -33.46 22.71
CA THR A 170 15.21 -34.03 24.04
C THR A 170 14.99 -32.85 24.99
N PRO A 171 13.77 -32.65 25.51
CA PRO A 171 13.55 -31.62 26.53
C PRO A 171 14.48 -31.94 27.70
N GLY A 172 15.34 -31.00 28.07
CA GLY A 172 16.12 -31.12 29.30
C GLY A 172 15.17 -31.20 30.48
N ASP A 173 15.47 -32.06 31.45
CA ASP A 173 14.72 -32.23 32.70
C ASP A 173 14.66 -30.92 33.49
N ALA A 174 13.75 -30.03 33.11
CA ALA A 174 13.34 -28.84 33.83
C ALA A 174 11.83 -28.91 34.01
N GLY A 175 11.35 -29.97 34.68
CA GLY A 175 9.91 -30.15 34.88
C GLY A 175 9.41 -31.44 35.54
N ALA A 176 10.25 -32.27 36.16
CA ALA A 176 9.77 -33.30 37.07
C ALA A 176 9.78 -32.76 38.51
N ALA A 177 8.87 -31.83 38.81
CA ALA A 177 8.62 -31.39 40.18
C ALA A 177 8.15 -32.61 41.01
N ALA A 178 8.99 -33.03 41.94
CA ALA A 178 8.72 -34.10 42.88
C ALA A 178 7.38 -33.87 43.61
N SER A 179 6.38 -34.69 43.30
CA SER A 179 5.18 -34.84 44.12
C SER A 179 5.55 -35.60 45.41
N SER A 180 6.28 -34.93 46.31
CA SER A 180 6.48 -35.40 47.68
C SER A 180 5.15 -35.27 48.42
N GLY A 181 4.32 -36.31 48.29
CA GLY A 181 3.03 -36.41 48.95
C GLY A 181 3.14 -36.19 50.46
N LEU A 182 2.25 -35.33 50.98
CA LEU A 182 2.10 -34.95 52.39
C LEU A 182 1.89 -36.14 53.36
N VAL A 183 1.67 -37.34 52.84
CA VAL A 183 1.45 -38.58 53.60
C VAL A 183 2.72 -39.07 54.31
N SER A 184 3.91 -38.71 53.82
CA SER A 184 5.20 -39.13 54.38
C SER A 184 5.64 -38.34 55.63
N ARG A 185 4.90 -37.29 56.00
CA ARG A 185 5.18 -36.45 57.20
C ARG A 185 4.32 -36.81 58.43
N LEU A 186 3.37 -37.76 58.31
CA LEU A 186 2.42 -38.09 59.39
C LEU A 186 2.63 -39.48 60.02
N MET A 187 3.64 -40.24 59.61
CA MET A 187 3.89 -41.59 60.14
C MET A 187 5.15 -41.63 61.03
N PRO A 188 5.03 -41.97 62.33
CA PRO A 188 6.19 -42.17 63.20
C PRO A 188 6.92 -43.47 62.82
N ARG A 189 8.23 -43.36 62.61
CA ARG A 189 9.12 -44.52 62.31
C ARG A 189 9.26 -45.39 63.57
N LEU A 190 9.01 -46.70 63.43
CA LEU A 190 9.29 -47.69 64.49
C LEU A 190 10.81 -47.83 64.71
N PRO A 191 11.28 -48.06 65.96
CA PRO A 191 12.69 -48.30 66.26
C PRO A 191 13.14 -49.68 65.77
N ALA A 192 14.31 -49.73 65.14
CA ALA A 192 14.97 -50.97 64.74
C ALA A 192 15.52 -51.71 65.97
N ARG A 193 15.25 -53.01 66.05
CA ARG A 193 15.80 -53.92 67.07
C ARG A 193 17.20 -54.34 66.61
N ALA A 194 18.21 -54.04 67.44
CA ALA A 194 19.60 -54.48 67.27
C ALA A 194 19.74 -56.00 67.56
N PRO A 195 20.83 -56.66 67.12
CA PRO A 195 20.92 -58.12 67.00
C PRO A 195 20.92 -58.88 68.33
#